data_AF-A0A1I3KI29-F1
#
_entry.id   AF-A0A1I3KI29-F1
#
_cell.length_a   1.000
_cell.length_b   1.000
_cell.length_c   1.000
_cell.angle_alpha   90.00
_cell.angle_beta   90.00
_cell.angle_gamma   90.00
#
_symmetry.space_group_name_H-M   'P 1'
#
loop_
_entity.id
_entity.type
_entity.pdbx_description
1 polymer ?
#
loop_
_entity_poly.entity_id
_entity_poly.type
_entity_poly.pdbx_seq_one_letter_code
_entity_poly.pdbx_strand_id
1 'polypeptide(L)'
;MSDKVAETAGTDAKADKTDKAEKHLYMMQFEGTAGAKTGLRMGARHMIMVFIVASEPKFAVAKGHKGLEVTGWSGLEMKKIGDITGKKRFEDKAMDASARKAMEKGASFLIFKNEIKGQA
;
A
#
# COMPACT_ATOMS: atom_id res chain seq x y z
N MET A 1 39.37 37.77 45.15
CA MET A 1 38.33 36.82 45.62
C MET A 1 37.02 37.33 45.02
N SER A 2 36.45 36.78 43.95
CA SER A 2 36.54 35.43 43.38
C SER A 2 36.24 35.47 41.87
N ASP A 3 36.89 34.57 41.14
CA ASP A 3 36.68 34.24 39.73
C ASP A 3 35.34 33.51 39.45
N LYS A 4 34.77 33.73 38.25
CA LYS A 4 34.02 32.78 37.38
C LYS A 4 33.46 33.57 36.18
N VAL A 5 33.97 33.51 34.93
CA VAL A 5 34.11 32.43 33.92
C VAL A 5 32.80 31.97 33.26
N ALA A 6 32.87 31.95 31.92
CA ALA A 6 32.10 31.24 30.87
C ALA A 6 30.83 31.91 30.29
N GLU A 7 30.78 32.23 28.97
CA GLU A 7 30.54 31.32 27.81
C GLU A 7 29.10 30.73 27.86
N THR A 8 28.23 30.83 26.86
CA THR A 8 28.39 30.48 25.44
C THR A 8 27.15 30.93 24.66
N ALA A 9 27.32 31.20 23.36
CA ALA A 9 26.25 31.24 22.38
C ALA A 9 25.58 29.86 22.23
N GLY A 10 24.27 29.84 22.04
CA GLY A 10 23.49 28.61 21.83
C GLY A 10 22.25 28.89 21.00
N THR A 11 22.42 28.86 19.69
CA THR A 11 21.37 28.84 18.68
C THR A 11 20.55 27.57 18.83
N ASP A 12 19.43 27.61 19.56
CA ASP A 12 18.43 26.54 19.46
C ASP A 12 17.48 26.87 18.32
N ALA A 13 17.98 26.60 17.11
CA ALA A 13 17.15 26.31 15.96
C ALA A 13 16.20 25.16 16.38
N LYS A 14 14.91 25.48 16.53
CA LYS A 14 13.84 24.48 16.54
C LYS A 14 13.95 23.70 15.23
N ALA A 15 14.63 22.57 15.29
CA ALA A 15 14.54 21.54 14.28
C ALA A 15 13.09 21.04 14.34
N ASP A 16 12.27 21.59 13.44
CA ASP A 16 10.96 21.06 13.08
C ASP A 16 11.20 19.68 12.43
N LYS A 17 11.46 18.67 13.27
CA LYS A 17 11.36 17.27 12.89
C LYS A 17 9.87 17.00 12.81
N THR A 18 9.27 17.43 11.71
CA THR A 18 8.07 16.77 11.21
C THR A 18 8.51 15.33 10.96
N ASP A 19 8.26 14.46 11.93
CA ASP A 19 8.46 13.02 11.81
C ASP A 19 7.70 12.58 10.56
N LYS A 20 8.40 12.48 9.42
CA LYS A 20 7.84 11.92 8.20
C LYS A 20 7.58 10.46 8.55
N ALA A 21 6.33 10.17 8.92
CA ALA A 21 5.90 8.81 9.22
C ALA A 21 6.47 7.87 8.16
N GLU A 22 7.23 6.89 8.63
CA GLU A 22 7.96 5.98 7.74
C GLU A 22 6.96 5.33 6.79
N LYS A 23 7.27 5.36 5.49
CA LYS A 23 6.38 4.82 4.46
C LYS A 23 6.78 3.38 4.18
N HIS A 24 5.80 2.50 4.32
CA HIS A 24 5.92 1.07 4.12
C HIS A 24 5.19 0.64 2.84
N LEU A 25 5.70 -0.40 2.18
CA LEU A 25 5.02 -1.06 1.08
C LEU A 25 4.20 -2.24 1.62
N TYR A 26 2.88 -2.13 1.54
CA TYR A 26 1.98 -3.21 1.91
C TYR A 26 1.50 -3.96 0.67
N MET A 27 1.46 -5.27 0.79
CA MET A 27 0.84 -6.17 -0.18
C MET A 27 -0.41 -6.77 0.45
N MET A 28 -1.53 -6.67 -0.26
CA MET A 28 -2.83 -7.16 0.17
C MET A 28 -3.41 -8.08 -0.88
N GLN A 29 -4.07 -9.14 -0.45
CA GLN A 29 -4.85 -10.02 -1.31
C GLN A 29 -6.33 -9.72 -1.07
N PHE A 30 -7.01 -9.27 -2.12
CA PHE A 30 -8.45 -9.12 -2.15
C PHE A 30 -9.07 -10.18 -3.06
N GLU A 31 -10.31 -10.53 -2.74
CA GLU A 31 -11.23 -11.08 -3.72
C GLU A 31 -12.30 -10.03 -4.00
N GLY A 32 -12.71 -9.93 -5.26
CA GLY A 32 -13.69 -8.93 -5.68
C GLY A 32 -14.51 -9.40 -6.86
N THR A 33 -15.73 -8.90 -6.94
CA THR A 33 -16.65 -9.12 -8.05
C THR A 33 -16.44 -8.04 -9.11
N ALA A 34 -16.24 -8.45 -10.35
CA ALA A 34 -16.06 -7.58 -11.48
C ALA A 34 -17.38 -6.87 -11.85
N GLY A 35 -17.38 -5.54 -11.82
CA GLY A 35 -18.42 -4.70 -12.41
C GLY A 35 -18.07 -4.28 -13.84
N ALA A 36 -18.99 -3.55 -14.49
CA ALA A 36 -18.88 -3.17 -15.91
C ALA A 36 -17.60 -2.39 -16.26
N LYS A 37 -17.03 -1.62 -15.33
CA LYS A 37 -15.81 -0.81 -15.57
C LYS A 37 -14.52 -1.63 -15.63
N THR A 38 -14.54 -2.89 -15.19
CA THR A 38 -13.34 -3.73 -15.11
C THR A 38 -12.92 -4.34 -16.44
N GLY A 39 -13.83 -4.38 -17.44
CA GLY A 39 -13.61 -5.07 -18.71
C GLY A 39 -13.58 -6.60 -18.61
N LEU A 40 -13.91 -7.16 -17.45
CA LEU A 40 -14.05 -8.59 -17.22
C LEU A 40 -15.53 -9.00 -17.30
N ARG A 41 -15.80 -10.30 -17.25
CA ARG A 41 -17.17 -10.82 -17.21
C ARG A 41 -17.86 -10.26 -15.96
N MET A 42 -18.94 -9.51 -16.17
CA MET A 42 -19.70 -8.93 -15.07
C MET A 42 -20.20 -10.03 -14.12
N GLY A 43 -20.05 -9.80 -12.82
CA GLY A 43 -20.41 -10.77 -11.78
C GLY A 43 -19.37 -11.87 -11.53
N ALA A 44 -18.27 -11.93 -12.30
CA ALA A 44 -17.19 -12.87 -12.03
C ALA A 44 -16.36 -12.43 -10.82
N ARG A 45 -15.99 -13.39 -9.96
CA ARG A 45 -15.15 -13.15 -8.79
C ARG A 45 -13.69 -13.44 -9.13
N HIS A 46 -12.79 -12.51 -8.79
CA HIS A 46 -11.35 -12.61 -9.09
C HIS A 46 -10.51 -12.35 -7.85
N MET A 47 -9.30 -12.92 -7.84
CA MET A 47 -8.25 -12.51 -6.92
C MET A 47 -7.56 -11.26 -7.45
N ILE A 48 -7.26 -10.33 -6.55
CA ILE A 48 -6.60 -9.07 -6.83
C ILE A 48 -5.49 -8.87 -5.81
N MET A 49 -4.24 -8.78 -6.28
CA MET A 49 -3.12 -8.37 -5.45
C MET A 49 -2.96 -6.86 -5.52
N VAL A 50 -2.97 -6.22 -4.36
CA VAL A 50 -2.94 -4.77 -4.22
C VAL A 50 -1.69 -4.37 -3.47
N PHE A 51 -0.93 -3.45 -4.05
CA PHE A 51 0.31 -2.92 -3.49
C PHE A 51 0.10 -1.45 -3.18
N ILE A 52 0.26 -1.03 -1.93
CA ILE A 52 0.06 0.36 -1.50
C ILE A 52 1.23 0.80 -0.63
N VAL A 53 1.73 2.01 -0.91
CA VAL A 53 2.64 2.71 -0.01
C VAL A 53 1.84 3.51 1.01
N ALA A 54 2.01 3.20 2.30
CA ALA A 54 1.32 3.86 3.40
C ALA A 54 2.18 3.86 4.67
N SER A 55 1.85 4.72 5.63
CA SER A 55 2.53 4.74 6.93
C SER A 55 2.04 3.65 7.88
N GLU A 56 0.81 3.16 7.69
CA GLU A 56 0.22 2.13 8.54
C GLU A 56 -0.65 1.18 7.73
N PRO A 57 -0.83 -0.09 8.17
CA PRO A 57 -1.66 -1.06 7.48
C PRO A 57 -3.09 -0.59 7.24
N LYS A 58 -3.72 0.08 8.24
CA LYS A 58 -5.10 0.57 8.12
C LYS A 58 -5.30 1.54 6.96
N PHE A 59 -4.30 2.38 6.69
CA PHE A 59 -4.32 3.32 5.57
C PHE A 59 -4.10 2.62 4.24
N ALA A 60 -3.28 1.57 4.21
CA ALA A 60 -3.12 0.74 3.03
C ALA A 60 -4.44 0.04 2.67
N VAL A 61 -5.12 -0.55 3.66
CA VAL A 61 -6.43 -1.21 3.48
C VAL A 61 -7.46 -0.23 2.96
N ALA A 62 -7.62 0.94 3.62
CA ALA A 62 -8.60 1.94 3.21
C ALA A 62 -8.36 2.43 1.77
N LYS A 63 -7.10 2.70 1.40
CA LYS A 63 -6.72 3.10 0.03
C LYS A 63 -6.95 1.98 -0.99
N GLY A 64 -6.57 0.75 -0.63
CA GLY A 64 -6.76 -0.43 -1.49
C GLY A 64 -8.23 -0.68 -1.78
N HIS A 65 -9.06 -0.70 -0.74
CA HIS A 65 -10.51 -0.87 -0.86
C HIS A 65 -11.12 0.24 -1.72
N LYS A 66 -10.81 1.51 -1.42
CA LYS A 66 -11.35 2.64 -2.18
C LYS A 66 -10.92 2.60 -3.65
N GLY A 67 -9.65 2.27 -3.91
CA GLY A 67 -9.11 2.13 -5.27
C GLY A 67 -9.83 1.05 -6.09
N LEU A 68 -10.16 -0.07 -5.46
CA LEU A 68 -10.93 -1.14 -6.09
C LEU A 68 -12.39 -0.72 -6.35
N GLU A 69 -13.06 -0.09 -5.39
CA GLU A 69 -14.43 0.42 -5.61
C GLU A 69 -14.51 1.38 -6.80
N VAL A 70 -13.62 2.38 -6.86
CA VAL A 70 -13.67 3.39 -7.94
C VAL A 70 -13.34 2.80 -9.31
N THR A 71 -12.59 1.70 -9.34
CA THR A 71 -12.26 0.95 -10.57
C THR A 71 -13.31 -0.11 -10.94
N GLY A 72 -14.44 -0.14 -10.22
CA GLY A 72 -15.63 -0.93 -10.58
C GLY A 72 -15.67 -2.32 -9.98
N TRP A 73 -14.97 -2.55 -8.87
CA TRP A 73 -15.08 -3.79 -8.11
C TRP A 73 -16.10 -3.66 -6.98
N SER A 74 -16.79 -4.74 -6.68
CA SER A 74 -17.75 -4.85 -5.57
C SER A 74 -17.54 -6.16 -4.81
N GLY A 75 -18.23 -6.35 -3.68
CA GLY A 75 -18.10 -7.58 -2.87
C GLY A 75 -16.66 -7.84 -2.44
N LEU A 76 -15.94 -6.78 -2.07
CA LEU A 76 -14.52 -6.82 -1.76
C LEU A 76 -14.29 -7.50 -0.42
N GLU A 77 -13.48 -8.55 -0.43
CA GLU A 77 -13.09 -9.27 0.77
C GLU A 77 -11.55 -9.34 0.85
N MET A 78 -10.97 -8.77 1.90
CA MET A 78 -9.54 -8.86 2.13
C MET A 78 -9.21 -10.21 2.78
N LYS A 79 -8.39 -11.01 2.11
CA LYS A 79 -7.96 -12.33 2.61
C LYS A 79 -6.66 -12.26 3.39
N LYS A 80 -5.71 -11.42 2.94
CA LYS A 80 -4.38 -11.29 3.53
C LYS A 80 -3.84 -9.88 3.38
N ILE A 81 -3.00 -9.48 4.33
CA ILE A 81 -2.17 -8.28 4.29
C ILE A 81 -0.79 -8.62 4.84
N GLY A 82 0.25 -8.03 4.27
CA GLY A 82 1.61 -8.11 4.78
C GLY A 82 2.41 -6.87 4.43
N ASP A 83 3.24 -6.43 5.37
CA ASP A 83 4.31 -5.47 5.09
C ASP A 83 5.41 -6.19 4.32
N ILE A 84 5.75 -5.68 3.14
CA ILE A 84 6.81 -6.21 2.28
C ILE A 84 7.92 -5.18 2.06
N THR A 85 8.02 -4.18 2.94
CA THR A 85 9.09 -3.18 2.91
C THR A 85 10.44 -3.87 2.97
N GLY A 86 11.36 -3.49 2.06
CA GLY A 86 12.69 -4.10 1.97
C GLY A 86 12.72 -5.52 1.40
N LYS A 87 11.56 -6.10 1.02
CA LYS A 87 11.53 -7.41 0.35
C LYS A 87 12.31 -7.33 -0.97
N LYS A 88 13.16 -8.33 -1.20
CA LYS A 88 13.85 -8.51 -2.49
C LYS A 88 12.83 -8.77 -3.61
N ARG A 89 13.29 -8.70 -4.85
CA ARG A 89 12.44 -8.91 -6.04
C ARG A 89 11.59 -10.17 -5.95
N PHE A 90 10.36 -10.08 -6.44
CA PHE A 90 9.52 -11.26 -6.59
C PHE A 90 10.03 -12.10 -7.77
N GLU A 91 9.95 -13.43 -7.66
CA GLU A 91 10.24 -14.33 -8.78
C GLU A 91 9.21 -14.16 -9.91
N ASP A 92 7.94 -13.97 -9.52
CA ASP A 92 6.88 -13.61 -10.46
C ASP A 92 7.08 -12.18 -10.96
N LYS A 93 7.28 -12.04 -12.28
CA LYS A 93 7.58 -10.77 -12.94
C LYS A 93 6.43 -9.77 -12.83
N ALA A 94 5.17 -10.22 -12.81
CA ALA A 94 4.01 -9.33 -12.73
C ALA A 94 3.84 -8.77 -11.31
N MET A 95 4.11 -9.61 -10.30
CA MET A 95 4.19 -9.19 -8.90
C MET A 95 5.33 -8.19 -8.68
N ASP A 96 6.53 -8.46 -9.21
CA ASP A 96 7.68 -7.53 -9.08
C ASP A 96 7.40 -6.18 -9.75
N ALA A 97 6.89 -6.20 -10.98
CA ALA A 97 6.53 -5.00 -11.71
C ALA A 97 5.44 -4.18 -10.97
N SER A 98 4.46 -4.87 -10.37
CA SER A 98 3.39 -4.21 -9.61
C SER A 98 3.89 -3.59 -8.31
N ALA A 99 4.75 -4.30 -7.57
CA ALA A 99 5.38 -3.79 -6.36
C ALA A 99 6.23 -2.53 -6.67
N ARG A 100 7.04 -2.58 -7.73
CA ARG A 100 7.84 -1.43 -8.18
C ARG A 100 6.98 -0.26 -8.61
N LYS A 101 5.93 -0.51 -9.39
CA LYS A 101 4.98 0.53 -9.79
C LYS A 101 4.31 1.18 -8.57
N ALA A 102 3.96 0.40 -7.55
CA ALA A 102 3.42 0.95 -6.31
C ALA A 102 4.43 1.80 -5.55
N MET A 103 5.71 1.42 -5.52
CA MET A 103 6.76 2.26 -4.94
C MET A 103 6.92 3.60 -5.66
N GLU A 104 6.75 3.62 -6.98
CA GLU A 104 6.87 4.84 -7.80
C GLU A 104 5.60 5.72 -7.76
N LYS A 105 4.41 5.11 -7.76
CA LYS A 105 3.12 5.80 -7.92
C LYS A 105 2.27 5.84 -6.64
N GLY A 106 2.72 5.18 -5.59
CA GLY A 106 2.01 5.00 -4.33
C GLY A 106 1.00 3.85 -4.30
N ALA A 107 0.59 3.33 -5.47
CA ALA A 107 -0.36 2.23 -5.58
C ALA A 107 -0.21 1.44 -6.89
N SER A 108 -0.49 0.14 -6.84
CA SER A 108 -0.68 -0.71 -8.03
C SER A 108 -1.63 -1.87 -7.72
N PHE A 109 -2.35 -2.33 -8.74
CA PHE A 109 -3.31 -3.43 -8.67
C PHE A 109 -2.94 -4.48 -9.73
N LEU A 110 -2.81 -5.74 -9.32
CA LEU A 110 -2.58 -6.89 -10.19
C LEU A 110 -3.79 -7.81 -10.12
N ILE A 111 -4.47 -7.97 -11.25
CA ILE A 111 -5.70 -8.75 -11.33
C ILE A 111 -5.39 -10.12 -11.93
N PHE A 112 -5.79 -11.18 -11.23
CA PHE A 112 -5.69 -12.53 -11.74
C PHE A 112 -6.94 -12.84 -12.57
N LYS A 113 -6.75 -13.10 -13.87
CA LYS A 113 -7.85 -13.32 -14.82
C LYS A 113 -8.66 -14.58 -14.55
N ASN A 114 -8.06 -15.55 -13.85
CA ASN A 114 -8.76 -16.76 -13.46
C ASN A 114 -9.89 -16.40 -12.49
N GLU A 115 -11.09 -16.81 -12.85
CA GLU A 115 -12.26 -16.68 -12.00
C GLU A 115 -12.14 -17.65 -10.83
N ILE A 116 -12.50 -17.17 -9.64
CA ILE A 116 -12.65 -18.01 -8.45
C ILE A 116 -13.98 -18.74 -8.61
N LYS A 117 -13.91 -20.02 -8.99
CA LYS A 117 -15.10 -20.89 -9.13
C LYS A 117 -15.49 -21.43 -7.74
N GLY A 118 -16.74 -21.17 -7.35
CA GLY A 118 -17.34 -21.77 -6.16
C GLY A 118 -17.13 -20.95 -4.89
N GLN A 119 -18.13 -20.15 -4.54
CA GLN A 119 -18.65 -20.00 -3.18
C GLN A 119 -20.12 -19.61 -3.36
N ALA A 120 -20.95 -20.64 -3.48
CA ALA A 120 -22.40 -20.56 -3.24
C ALA A 120 -22.65 -21.17 -1.87
#